data_AF-A0A7S2RFU2-F1
#
_entry.id   AF-A0A7S2RFU2-F1
#
_cell.length_a   1.000
_cell.length_b   1.000
_cell.length_c   1.000
_cell.angle_alpha   90.00
_cell.angle_beta   90.00
_cell.angle_gamma   90.00
#
_symmetry.space_group_name_H-M   'P 1'
#
loop_
_entity.id
_entity.type
_entity.pdbx_description
1 polymer ?
#
loop_
_entity_poly.entity_id
_entity_poly.type
_entity_poly.pdbx_seq_one_letter_code
_entity_poly.pdbx_strand_id
1 'polypeptide(L)'
;GSSGGIDEDTSLEYYGGDYARHSPAACENGFHLLVRALSASPPKSVQFLCIASLTDAAKLVREEESLFLEKVKEVVVMGGLEPIELDKFMQPDTAYNNNCDMEAAKFVYKKCQ
;
A
#
# COMPACT_ATOMS: atom_id res chain seq x y z
N GLY A 1 -1.69 6.83 -7.86
CA GLY A 1 -0.51 6.06 -7.46
C GLY A 1 0.33 6.98 -6.62
N SER A 2 0.63 6.60 -5.39
CA SER A 2 1.58 7.34 -4.56
C SER A 2 3.00 7.17 -5.11
N SER A 3 3.78 8.25 -5.06
CA SER A 3 5.13 8.43 -5.62
C SER A 3 6.01 7.18 -5.48
N GLY A 4 6.30 6.53 -6.61
CA GLY A 4 7.09 5.30 -6.67
C GLY A 4 8.58 5.53 -6.42
N GLY A 5 8.95 5.94 -5.21
CA GLY A 5 10.35 6.03 -4.77
C GLY A 5 11.21 6.96 -5.62
N ILE A 6 10.67 8.12 -6.01
CA ILE A 6 11.45 9.16 -6.70
C ILE A 6 12.38 9.86 -5.70
N ASP A 7 13.68 9.69 -5.91
CA ASP A 7 14.71 10.57 -5.35
C ASP A 7 14.67 11.93 -6.07
N GLU A 8 14.97 13.04 -5.38
CA GLU A 8 14.82 14.41 -5.93
C GLU A 8 15.64 14.64 -7.22
N ASP A 9 16.65 13.81 -7.46
CA ASP A 9 17.56 13.88 -8.62
C ASP A 9 17.20 12.92 -9.77
N THR A 10 16.11 12.14 -9.63
CA THR A 10 15.69 11.19 -10.69
C THR A 10 14.62 11.78 -11.58
N SER A 11 15.02 12.29 -12.75
CA SER A 11 14.09 12.70 -13.80
C SER A 11 13.45 11.47 -14.46
N LEU A 12 12.22 11.14 -14.06
CA LEU A 12 11.40 10.16 -14.79
C LEU A 12 10.87 10.82 -16.07
N GLU A 13 11.33 10.35 -17.22
CA GLU A 13 10.67 10.67 -18.48
C GLU A 13 9.28 10.02 -18.48
N TYR A 14 8.25 10.84 -18.26
CA TYR A 14 6.87 10.43 -18.43
C TYR A 14 6.52 10.47 -19.92
N TYR A 15 6.48 9.31 -20.55
CA TYR A 15 5.83 9.18 -21.86
C TYR A 15 4.34 9.32 -21.65
N GLY A 16 3.76 10.40 -22.18
CA GLY A 16 2.31 10.59 -22.21
C GLY A 16 1.63 9.33 -22.74
N GLY A 17 0.54 8.91 -22.09
CA GLY A 17 -0.26 7.75 -22.49
C GLY A 17 -0.98 7.91 -23.83
N ASP A 18 -0.56 8.85 -24.68
CA ASP A 18 -1.15 9.19 -25.97
C ASP A 18 -1.16 8.00 -26.95
N TYR A 19 -0.27 7.03 -26.72
CA TYR A 19 -0.20 5.77 -27.47
C TYR A 19 -0.83 4.58 -26.73
N ALA A 20 -1.26 4.76 -25.48
CA ALA A 20 -1.96 3.72 -24.73
C ALA A 20 -3.42 3.63 -25.22
N ARG A 21 -3.89 2.42 -25.52
CA ARG A 21 -5.33 2.23 -25.80
C ARG A 21 -6.12 2.60 -24.55
N HIS A 22 -7.06 3.50 -24.71
CA HIS A 22 -8.01 3.83 -23.65
C HIS A 22 -8.75 2.56 -23.24
N SER A 23 -8.57 2.14 -21.99
CA SER A 23 -9.23 0.97 -21.44
C SER A 23 -10.26 1.44 -20.43
N PRO A 24 -11.54 1.03 -20.54
CA PRO A 24 -12.53 1.31 -19.50
C PRO A 24 -12.18 0.65 -18.15
N ALA A 25 -11.19 -0.25 -18.12
CA ALA A 25 -10.62 -0.83 -16.91
C ALA A 25 -9.50 0.01 -16.28
N ALA A 26 -8.93 0.97 -17.02
CA ALA A 26 -7.97 1.91 -16.46
C ALA A 26 -8.73 2.91 -15.58
N CYS A 27 -8.66 2.72 -14.27
CA CYS A 27 -9.25 3.66 -13.33
C CYS A 27 -8.29 4.82 -13.13
N GLU A 28 -8.78 6.04 -13.29
CA GLU A 28 -8.01 7.28 -13.09
C GLU A 28 -7.49 7.41 -11.65
N ASN A 29 -8.16 6.78 -10.68
CA ASN A 29 -7.81 6.84 -9.27
C ASN A 29 -7.72 5.44 -8.64
N GLY A 30 -6.48 4.98 -8.41
CA GLY A 30 -6.19 3.69 -7.78
C GLY A 30 -6.80 3.53 -6.39
N PHE A 31 -6.99 4.62 -5.63
CA PHE A 31 -7.62 4.57 -4.32
C PHE A 31 -9.13 4.27 -4.43
N HIS A 32 -9.83 4.93 -5.36
CA HIS A 32 -11.24 4.62 -5.61
C HIS A 32 -11.42 3.19 -6.13
N LEU A 33 -10.49 2.70 -6.96
CA LEU A 33 -10.50 1.31 -7.42
C LEU A 33 -10.38 0.33 -6.24
N LEU A 34 -9.46 0.59 -5.31
CA LEU A 34 -9.24 -0.20 -4.11
C LEU A 34 -10.50 -0.26 -3.23
N VAL A 35 -11.09 0.89 -2.90
CA VAL A 35 -12.32 0.98 -2.08
C VAL A 35 -13.48 0.23 -2.76
N ARG A 36 -13.67 0.41 -4.07
CA ARG A 36 -14.70 -0.30 -4.82
C ARG A 36 -14.50 -1.82 -4.79
N ALA A 37 -13.26 -2.29 -4.93
CA ALA A 37 -12.94 -3.71 -4.90
C ALA A 37 -13.21 -4.33 -3.51
N LEU A 38 -12.84 -3.63 -2.43
CA LEU A 38 -13.10 -4.08 -1.06
C LEU A 38 -14.60 -4.11 -0.76
N SER A 39 -15.35 -3.06 -1.11
CA SER A 39 -16.80 -2.99 -0.90
C SER A 39 -17.56 -4.11 -1.61
N ALA A 40 -17.10 -4.53 -2.79
CA ALA A 40 -17.68 -5.65 -3.54
C ALA A 40 -17.26 -7.03 -3.01
N SER A 41 -16.28 -7.10 -2.12
CA SER A 41 -15.74 -8.36 -1.62
C SER A 41 -16.52 -8.89 -0.41
N PRO A 42 -16.63 -10.21 -0.23
CA PRO A 42 -17.11 -10.81 1.01
C PRO A 42 -16.27 -10.39 2.24
N PRO A 43 -16.83 -10.47 3.45
CA PRO A 43 -16.06 -10.23 4.67
C PRO A 43 -14.86 -11.18 4.78
N LYS A 44 -13.72 -10.65 5.22
CA LYS A 44 -12.47 -11.38 5.47
C LYS A 44 -12.02 -12.31 4.32
N SER A 45 -12.25 -11.91 3.07
CA SER A 45 -11.84 -12.68 1.89
C SER A 45 -10.66 -12.11 1.13
N VAL A 46 -10.27 -10.86 1.40
CA VAL A 46 -9.23 -10.17 0.62
C VAL A 46 -7.85 -10.35 1.27
N GLN A 47 -6.87 -10.80 0.48
CA GLN A 47 -5.45 -10.74 0.83
C GLN A 47 -4.85 -9.47 0.22
N PHE A 48 -4.24 -8.63 1.04
CA PHE A 48 -3.69 -7.36 0.57
C PHE A 48 -2.16 -7.46 0.43
N LEU A 49 -1.71 -7.65 -0.81
CA LEU A 49 -0.31 -7.82 -1.16
C LEU A 49 0.34 -6.47 -1.47
N CYS A 50 1.33 -6.09 -0.66
CA CYS A 50 2.11 -4.87 -0.81
C CYS A 50 3.53 -5.21 -1.29
N ILE A 51 3.82 -4.92 -2.56
CA ILE A 51 5.13 -5.13 -3.20
C ILE A 51 5.85 -3.82 -3.56
N ALA A 52 5.35 -2.70 -3.04
CA ALA A 52 5.88 -1.36 -3.23
C ALA A 52 5.73 -0.55 -1.93
N SER A 53 5.94 0.77 -2.00
CA SER A 53 5.68 1.69 -0.87
C SER A 53 4.31 1.47 -0.22
N LEU A 54 4.26 1.60 1.09
CA LEU A 54 3.07 1.38 1.91
C LEU A 54 2.16 2.61 2.03
N THR A 55 2.42 3.70 1.29
CA THR A 55 1.63 4.94 1.38
C THR A 55 0.14 4.73 1.11
N ASP A 56 -0.21 4.02 0.02
CA ASP A 56 -1.61 3.78 -0.35
C ASP A 56 -2.30 2.84 0.65
N ALA A 57 -1.57 1.87 1.21
CA ALA A 57 -2.06 1.00 2.27
C ALA A 57 -2.31 1.77 3.57
N ALA A 58 -1.39 2.65 3.96
CA ALA A 58 -1.55 3.52 5.13
C ALA A 58 -2.75 4.46 4.95
N LYS A 59 -2.94 5.02 3.75
CA LYS A 59 -4.09 5.84 3.41
C LYS A 59 -5.40 5.07 3.56
N LEU A 60 -5.48 3.85 3.02
CA LEU A 60 -6.66 3.00 3.15
C LEU A 60 -7.01 2.74 4.62
N VAL A 61 -6.02 2.36 5.43
CA VAL A 61 -6.25 2.07 6.85
C VAL A 61 -6.68 3.33 7.62
N ARG A 62 -6.24 4.53 7.23
CA ARG A 62 -6.64 5.80 7.88
C ARG A 62 -8.04 6.27 7.48
N GLU A 63 -8.37 6.19 6.19
CA GLU A 63 -9.59 6.76 5.65
C GLU A 63 -10.77 5.77 5.67
N GLU A 64 -10.49 4.46 5.57
CA GLU A 64 -11.49 3.40 5.41
C GLU A 64 -11.23 2.24 6.39
N GLU A 65 -10.88 2.54 7.66
CA GLU A 65 -10.49 1.57 8.69
C GLU A 65 -11.53 0.46 8.87
N SER A 66 -12.82 0.81 8.91
CA SER A 66 -13.92 -0.15 9.09
C SER A 66 -14.02 -1.12 7.91
N LEU A 67 -13.95 -0.61 6.67
CA LEU A 67 -13.98 -1.42 5.46
C LEU A 67 -12.75 -2.32 5.36
N PHE A 68 -11.57 -1.79 5.70
CA PHE A 68 -10.33 -2.56 5.77
C PHE A 68 -10.47 -3.72 6.76
N LEU A 69 -10.90 -3.45 7.99
CA LEU A 69 -11.09 -4.46 9.02
C LEU A 69 -12.19 -5.47 8.65
N GLU A 70 -13.26 -5.07 7.96
CA GLU A 70 -14.32 -5.98 7.55
C GLU A 70 -13.84 -6.93 6.44
N LYS A 71 -13.13 -6.41 5.44
CA LYS A 71 -12.88 -7.12 4.17
C LYS A 71 -11.51 -7.80 4.10
N VAL A 72 -10.49 -7.22 4.72
CA VAL A 72 -9.11 -7.71 4.63
C VAL A 72 -8.87 -8.82 5.67
N LYS A 73 -8.42 -9.97 5.16
CA LYS A 73 -8.05 -11.15 5.94
C LYS A 73 -6.62 -11.05 6.46
N GLU A 74 -5.70 -10.69 5.59
CA GLU A 74 -4.28 -10.59 5.87
C GLU A 74 -3.62 -9.56 4.96
N VAL A 75 -2.51 -9.01 5.45
CA VAL A 75 -1.64 -8.11 4.70
C VAL A 75 -0.30 -8.82 4.52
N VAL A 76 0.14 -8.94 3.28
CA VAL A 76 1.41 -9.56 2.92
C VAL A 76 2.32 -8.46 2.40
N VAL A 77 3.44 -8.22 3.09
CA VAL A 77 4.36 -7.13 2.76
C VAL A 77 5.69 -7.71 2.27
N MET A 78 6.10 -7.32 1.07
CA MET A 78 7.49 -7.48 0.62
C MET A 78 8.32 -6.34 1.21
N GLY A 79 8.82 -6.54 2.41
CA GLY A 79 9.70 -5.62 3.12
C GLY A 79 10.60 -6.39 4.07
N GLY A 80 11.13 -5.72 5.08
CA GLY A 80 11.85 -6.37 6.16
C GLY A 80 11.40 -5.88 7.53
N LEU A 81 12.02 -6.45 8.56
CA LEU A 81 11.72 -6.21 9.96
C LEU A 81 13.02 -5.99 10.71
N GLU A 82 13.01 -5.02 11.62
CA GLU A 82 14.03 -4.91 12.65
C GLU A 82 14.05 -6.19 13.51
N PRO A 83 15.17 -6.49 14.20
CA PRO A 83 15.25 -7.62 15.11
C PRO A 83 14.05 -7.67 16.08
N ILE A 84 13.38 -8.82 16.11
CA ILE A 84 12.16 -8.99 16.89
C ILE A 84 12.51 -9.01 18.38
N GLU A 85 12.00 -8.02 19.10
CA GLU A 85 12.07 -7.97 20.56
C GLU A 85 10.75 -8.48 21.15
N LEU A 86 10.86 -9.37 22.15
CA LEU A 86 9.70 -9.83 22.92
C LEU A 86 9.00 -8.63 23.57
N ASP A 87 7.67 -8.67 23.60
CA ASP A 87 6.79 -7.65 24.18
C ASP A 87 6.78 -6.28 23.49
N LYS A 88 7.31 -6.17 22.26
CA LYS A 88 7.23 -4.95 21.43
C LYS A 88 6.55 -5.21 20.10
N PHE A 89 5.87 -4.19 19.58
CA PHE A 89 5.37 -4.22 18.21
C PHE A 89 6.53 -4.30 17.23
N MET A 90 6.41 -5.21 16.26
CA MET A 90 7.35 -5.34 15.14
C MET A 90 7.50 -4.00 14.40
N GLN A 91 8.74 -3.63 14.10
CA GLN A 91 9.07 -2.40 13.38
C GLN A 91 9.64 -2.73 11.99
N PRO A 92 9.28 -1.98 10.94
CA PRO A 92 9.88 -2.14 9.62
C PRO A 92 11.36 -1.76 9.66
N ASP A 93 12.18 -2.50 8.93
CA ASP A 93 13.59 -2.16 8.69
C ASP A 93 13.75 -1.18 7.50
N THR A 94 15.00 -1.01 7.06
CA THR A 94 15.38 -0.16 5.92
C THR A 94 15.23 -0.84 4.54
N ALA A 95 14.51 -1.96 4.42
CA ALA A 95 14.21 -2.55 3.11
C ALA A 95 13.55 -1.53 2.17
N TYR A 96 13.85 -1.62 0.87
CA TYR A 96 13.52 -0.58 -0.12
C TYR A 96 12.07 -0.08 -0.05
N ASN A 97 11.10 -1.01 -0.07
CA ASN A 97 9.67 -0.67 -0.03
C ASN A 97 9.23 0.02 1.27
N ASN A 98 9.83 -0.36 2.41
CA ASN A 98 9.59 0.32 3.68
C ASN A 98 10.17 1.73 3.64
N ASN A 99 11.39 1.86 3.12
CA ASN A 99 12.14 3.11 3.12
C ASN A 99 11.58 4.17 2.15
N CYS A 100 10.83 3.79 1.11
CA CYS A 100 10.14 4.75 0.24
C CYS A 100 9.17 5.67 1.01
N ASP A 101 8.55 5.18 2.08
CA ASP A 101 7.71 5.96 3.00
C ASP A 101 7.73 5.29 4.37
N MET A 102 8.78 5.56 5.13
CA MET A 102 9.04 4.92 6.42
C MET A 102 7.93 5.20 7.44
N GLU A 103 7.28 6.38 7.39
CA GLU A 103 6.21 6.72 8.31
C GLU A 103 4.91 5.98 7.97
N ALA A 104 4.60 5.80 6.67
CA ALA A 104 3.53 4.89 6.25
C ALA A 104 3.83 3.44 6.66
N ALA A 105 5.08 2.98 6.49
CA ALA A 105 5.46 1.63 6.87
C ALA A 105 5.27 1.38 8.38
N LYS A 106 5.83 2.23 9.24
CA LYS A 106 5.65 2.13 10.70
C LYS A 106 4.17 2.12 11.09
N PHE A 107 3.37 2.97 10.45
CA PHE A 107 1.94 3.04 10.69
C PHE A 107 1.22 1.74 10.33
N VAL A 108 1.45 1.20 9.13
CA VAL A 108 0.82 -0.04 8.66
C VAL A 108 1.22 -1.23 9.52
N TYR A 109 2.52 -1.40 9.79
CA TYR A 109 3.02 -2.48 10.64
C TYR A 109 2.39 -2.42 12.03
N LYS A 110 2.32 -1.24 12.65
CA LYS A 110 1.70 -1.08 13.97
C LYS A 110 0.20 -1.35 13.97
N LYS A 111 -0.53 -0.92 12.93
CA LYS A 111 -1.99 -1.05 12.87
C LYS A 111 -2.48 -2.45 12.50
N CYS A 112 -1.64 -3.26 11.88
CA CYS A 112 -2.00 -4.63 11.46
C CYS A 112 -1.60 -5.71 12.48
N GLN A 113 -1.05 -5.33 13.64
CA GLN A 113 -0.72 -6.21 14.77
C GLN A 113 -1.81 -6.13 15.84
#